data_AF-A0A8T4FAK6-F1
#
_entry.id   AF-A0A8T4FAK6-F1
#
_cell.length_a   1.000
_cell.length_b   1.000
_cell.length_c   1.000
_cell.angle_alpha   90.00
_cell.angle_beta   90.00
_cell.angle_gamma   90.00
#
_symmetry.space_group_name_H-M   'P 1'
#
loop_
_entity.id
_entity.type
_entity.pdbx_description
1 polymer ?
#
loop_
_entity_poly.entity_id
_entity_poly.type
_entity_poly.pdbx_seq_one_letter_code
_entity_poly.pdbx_strand_id
1 'polypeptide(L)'
;MTEVTERLRLLAAPDRADELESLVVAEFRAALMLPEHEDLPLDESFFDLGMTSLLLVGLKERLEALLSVQISANALFNRPTVAALVDHLNDLV
;
A
#
# COMPACT_ATOMS: atom_id res chain seq x y z
N MET A 1 -5.64 -15.01 -11.21
CA MET A 1 -5.75 -14.11 -12.37
C MET A 1 -5.93 -12.70 -11.84
N THR A 2 -4.84 -12.05 -11.45
CA THR A 2 -4.87 -10.68 -10.92
C THR A 2 -4.48 -9.73 -12.04
N GLU A 3 -5.50 -9.16 -12.69
CA GLU A 3 -5.39 -8.22 -13.80
C GLU A 3 -4.62 -6.95 -13.40
N VAL A 4 -4.60 -6.60 -12.11
CA VAL A 4 -3.88 -5.45 -11.55
C VAL A 4 -2.36 -5.60 -11.69
N THR A 5 -1.80 -6.75 -11.28
CA THR A 5 -0.34 -6.98 -11.35
C THR A 5 0.18 -6.96 -12.78
N GLU A 6 -0.56 -7.57 -13.72
CA GLU A 6 -0.18 -7.55 -15.14
C GLU A 6 -0.24 -6.13 -15.72
N ARG A 7 -1.27 -5.35 -15.38
CA ARG A 7 -1.35 -3.94 -15.78
C ARG A 7 -0.18 -3.12 -15.25
N LEU A 8 0.16 -3.26 -13.97
CA LEU A 8 1.29 -2.55 -13.36
C LEU A 8 2.62 -2.90 -14.05
N ARG A 9 2.82 -4.17 -14.43
CA ARG A 9 4.03 -4.61 -15.15
C ARG A 9 4.16 -4.02 -16.56
N LEU A 10 3.03 -3.73 -17.21
CA LEU A 10 2.99 -3.12 -18.55
C LEU A 10 3.23 -1.60 -18.52
N LEU A 11 3.12 -0.96 -17.35
CA LEU A 11 3.44 0.46 -17.16
C LEU A 11 4.95 0.69 -17.05
N ALA A 12 5.38 1.90 -17.43
CA ALA A 12 6.74 2.36 -17.19
C ALA A 12 6.98 2.52 -15.67
N ALA A 13 8.24 2.41 -15.25
CA ALA A 13 8.61 2.50 -13.83
C ALA A 13 8.00 3.70 -13.07
N PRO A 14 7.98 4.95 -13.61
CA PRO A 14 7.34 6.07 -12.91
C PRO A 14 5.81 5.91 -12.83
N ASP A 15 5.14 5.57 -13.94
CA ASP A 15 3.68 5.40 -13.95
C ASP A 15 3.21 4.22 -13.07
N ARG A 16 4.03 3.18 -12.95
CA ARG A 16 3.77 2.06 -12.05
C ARG A 16 3.78 2.50 -10.59
N ALA A 17 4.76 3.30 -10.18
CA ALA A 17 4.88 3.79 -8.81
C ALA A 17 3.67 4.66 -8.43
N ASP A 18 3.23 5.56 -9.33
CA ASP A 18 2.03 6.39 -9.16
C ASP A 18 0.75 5.55 -9.00
N GLU A 19 0.54 4.57 -9.88
CA GLU A 19 -0.65 3.69 -9.82
C GLU A 19 -0.65 2.82 -8.55
N LEU A 20 0.52 2.32 -8.16
CA LEU A 20 0.69 1.53 -6.94
C LEU A 20 0.46 2.38 -5.68
N GLU A 21 0.98 3.60 -5.67
CA GLU A 21 0.74 4.58 -4.60
C GLU A 21 -0.76 4.85 -4.47
N SER A 22 -1.43 5.18 -5.57
CA SER A 22 -2.87 5.46 -5.60
C SER A 22 -3.69 4.29 -5.04
N LEU A 23 -3.34 3.05 -5.42
CA LEU A 23 -3.99 1.84 -4.92
C LEU A 23 -3.77 1.65 -3.41
N VAL A 24 -2.53 1.81 -2.95
CA VAL A 24 -2.19 1.69 -1.53
C VAL A 24 -2.91 2.77 -0.72
N VAL A 25 -2.89 4.02 -1.17
CA VAL A 25 -3.60 5.15 -0.54
C VAL A 25 -5.09 4.89 -0.45
N ALA A 26 -5.71 4.38 -1.51
CA ALA A 26 -7.14 4.02 -1.49
C ALA A 26 -7.45 2.96 -0.43
N GLU A 27 -6.62 1.92 -0.32
CA GLU A 27 -6.80 0.88 0.70
C GLU A 27 -6.55 1.40 2.13
N PHE A 28 -5.57 2.28 2.34
CA PHE A 28 -5.35 2.95 3.63
C PHE A 28 -6.55 3.82 4.03
N ARG A 29 -7.07 4.62 3.09
CA ARG A 29 -8.26 5.45 3.32
C ARG A 29 -9.46 4.59 3.70
N ALA A 30 -9.67 3.48 2.99
CA ALA A 30 -10.74 2.53 3.30
C ALA A 30 -10.56 1.89 4.68
N ALA A 31 -9.33 1.54 5.08
CA ALA A 31 -9.02 0.93 6.37
C ALA A 31 -9.23 1.91 7.54
N LEU A 32 -8.86 3.18 7.34
CA LEU A 32 -8.99 4.26 8.34
C LEU A 32 -10.37 4.93 8.31
N MET A 33 -11.23 4.59 7.36
CA MET A 33 -12.49 5.28 7.09
C MET A 33 -12.31 6.80 6.89
N LEU A 34 -11.19 7.17 6.28
CA LEU A 34 -10.85 8.56 5.97
C LEU A 34 -11.73 9.09 4.83
N PRO A 35 -12.30 10.30 4.96
CA PRO A 35 -13.02 10.92 3.87
C PRO A 35 -12.08 11.28 2.72
N GLU A 36 -12.60 11.30 1.50
CA GLU A 36 -11.84 11.54 0.27
C GLU A 36 -11.08 12.88 0.22
N HIS A 37 -11.52 13.85 1.01
CA HIS A 37 -10.96 15.20 1.13
C HIS A 37 -9.88 15.33 2.21
N GLU A 38 -9.62 14.29 3.00
CA GLU A 38 -8.58 14.32 4.03
C GLU A 38 -7.23 13.90 3.42
N ASP A 39 -6.22 14.72 3.68
CA ASP A 39 -4.84 14.42 3.27
C ASP A 39 -4.32 13.21 4.05
N LEU A 40 -3.78 12.23 3.33
CA LEU A 40 -3.10 11.09 3.93
C LEU A 40 -1.59 11.34 3.85
N PRO A 41 -0.92 11.73 4.94
CA PRO A 41 0.52 11.97 4.89
C PRO A 41 1.27 10.65 4.68
N LEU A 42 1.90 10.50 3.51
CA LEU A 42 2.56 9.27 3.08
C LEU A 42 3.88 8.99 3.81
N ASP A 43 4.54 10.05 4.25
CA ASP A 43 5.76 10.02 5.05
C ASP A 43 5.50 9.79 6.54
N GLU A 44 4.23 9.87 6.96
CA GLU A 44 3.87 9.67 8.37
C GLU A 44 3.72 8.19 8.67
N SER A 45 3.93 7.85 9.95
CA SER A 45 3.76 6.48 10.34
C SER A 45 2.28 6.10 10.34
N PHE A 46 1.94 4.95 9.78
CA PHE A 46 0.55 4.48 9.82
C PHE A 46 0.00 4.30 11.23
N PHE A 47 0.85 4.08 12.24
CA PHE A 47 0.40 4.08 13.64
C PHE A 47 -0.04 5.47 14.12
N ASP A 48 0.60 6.53 13.64
CA ASP A 48 0.24 7.93 13.94
C ASP A 48 -1.06 8.33 13.24
N LEU A 49 -1.25 7.83 12.01
CA LEU A 49 -2.50 7.89 11.24
C LEU A 49 -3.68 7.14 11.88
N GLY A 50 -3.47 6.43 12.99
CA GLY A 50 -4.49 5.65 13.68
C GLY A 50 -4.66 4.21 13.18
N MET A 51 -3.73 3.68 12.37
CA MET A 51 -3.75 2.26 12.01
C MET A 51 -3.43 1.41 13.23
N THR A 52 -4.23 0.37 13.41
CA THR A 52 -4.00 -0.67 14.41
C THR A 52 -3.38 -1.89 13.75
N SER A 53 -2.74 -2.76 14.54
CA SER A 53 -2.17 -4.01 14.03
C SER A 53 -3.20 -4.87 13.29
N LEU A 54 -4.47 -4.86 13.71
CA LEU A 54 -5.55 -5.60 13.05
C LEU A 54 -5.86 -5.03 11.66
N LEU A 55 -5.94 -3.70 11.54
CA LEU A 55 -6.12 -3.02 10.26
C LEU A 55 -4.93 -3.25 9.33
N LEU A 56 -3.70 -3.23 9.86
CA LEU A 56 -2.48 -3.51 9.10
C LEU A 56 -2.46 -4.92 8.54
N VAL A 57 -2.88 -5.92 9.33
CA VAL A 57 -2.96 -7.31 8.87
C VAL A 57 -3.99 -7.44 7.75
N GLY A 58 -5.19 -6.87 7.92
CA GLY A 58 -6.22 -6.93 6.88
C GLY A 58 -5.84 -6.18 5.60
N LEU A 59 -5.22 -5.01 5.73
CA LEU A 59 -4.67 -4.24 4.62
C LEU A 59 -3.60 -5.05 3.88
N LYS A 60 -2.66 -5.64 4.62
CA LYS A 60 -1.62 -6.50 4.08
C LYS A 60 -2.23 -7.64 3.27
N GLU A 61 -3.16 -8.41 3.84
CA GLU A 61 -3.77 -9.55 3.16
C GLU A 61 -4.49 -9.13 1.88
N ARG A 62 -5.13 -7.96 1.87
CA ARG A 62 -5.76 -7.39 0.68
C ARG A 62 -4.75 -7.00 -0.39
N LEU A 63 -3.67 -6.31 -0.03
CA LEU A 63 -2.61 -5.94 -0.98
C LEU A 63 -1.93 -7.19 -1.55
N GLU A 64 -1.62 -8.18 -0.71
CA GLU A 64 -1.08 -9.47 -1.14
C GLU A 64 -2.01 -10.18 -2.12
N ALA A 65 -3.33 -10.17 -1.88
CA ALA A 65 -4.32 -10.75 -2.77
C ALA A 65 -4.48 -10.00 -4.10
N LEU A 66 -4.44 -8.66 -4.07
CA LEU A 66 -4.59 -7.80 -5.25
C LEU A 66 -3.37 -7.84 -6.17
N LEU A 67 -2.18 -7.76 -5.57
CA LEU A 67 -0.91 -7.70 -6.30
C LEU A 67 -0.29 -9.09 -6.48
N SER A 68 -0.84 -10.12 -5.83
CA SER A 68 -0.31 -11.48 -5.83
C SER A 68 1.15 -11.55 -5.35
N VAL A 69 1.50 -10.70 -4.37
CA VAL A 69 2.83 -10.62 -3.74
C VAL A 69 2.78 -11.07 -2.29
N GLN A 70 3.93 -11.23 -1.66
CA GLN A 70 4.06 -11.54 -0.23
C GLN A 70 4.78 -10.38 0.47
N ILE A 71 4.07 -9.68 1.36
CA ILE A 71 4.61 -8.54 2.10
C ILE A 71 5.18 -9.05 3.42
N SER A 72 6.47 -8.86 3.65
CA SER A 72 7.05 -9.29 4.93
C SER A 72 6.57 -8.39 6.08
N ALA A 73 6.18 -8.97 7.22
CA ALA A 73 5.83 -8.19 8.41
C ALA A 73 6.97 -7.25 8.83
N ASN A 74 8.22 -7.67 8.63
CA ASN A 74 9.40 -6.84 8.88
C ASN A 74 9.37 -5.53 8.07
N ALA A 75 8.92 -5.54 6.81
CA ALA A 75 8.81 -4.33 6.01
C ALA A 75 7.83 -3.32 6.64
N LEU A 76 6.72 -3.80 7.19
CA LEU A 76 5.72 -2.99 7.89
C LEU A 76 6.25 -2.43 9.23
N PHE A 77 7.14 -3.13 9.92
CA PHE A 77 7.69 -2.65 11.19
C PHE A 77 8.97 -1.82 11.06
N ASN A 78 9.75 -2.01 9.99
CA ASN A 78 11.03 -1.33 9.79
C ASN A 78 10.84 0.13 9.36
N ARG A 79 9.97 0.37 8.38
CA ARG A 79 9.56 1.72 7.97
C ARG A 79 8.06 1.78 7.89
N PRO A 80 7.38 2.13 9.00
CA PRO A 80 5.94 2.02 9.10
C PRO A 80 5.24 3.20 8.40
N THR A 81 5.61 3.52 7.17
CA THR A 81 5.13 4.67 6.37
C THR A 81 4.54 4.17 5.06
N VAL A 82 3.55 4.89 4.50
CA VAL A 82 2.92 4.51 3.22
C VAL A 82 3.93 4.53 2.08
N ALA A 83 4.77 5.57 2.00
CA ALA A 83 5.78 5.71 0.96
C ALA A 83 6.75 4.52 0.91
N ALA A 84 7.25 4.07 2.07
CA ALA A 84 8.13 2.90 2.14
C ALA A 84 7.43 1.58 1.77
N LEU A 85 6.12 1.46 2.05
CA LEU A 85 5.35 0.29 1.62
C LEU A 85 5.19 0.27 0.09
N VAL A 86 4.90 1.41 -0.52
CA VAL A 86 4.79 1.55 -1.99
C VAL A 86 6.13 1.19 -2.65
N ASP A 87 7.24 1.74 -2.16
CA ASP A 87 8.58 1.42 -2.67
C ASP A 87 8.89 -0.10 -2.56
N HIS A 88 8.56 -0.70 -1.42
CA HIS A 88 8.73 -2.14 -1.23
C HIS A 88 7.86 -2.99 -2.18
N LEU A 89 6.60 -2.59 -2.39
CA LEU A 89 5.70 -3.28 -3.32
C LEU A 89 6.15 -3.12 -4.78
N ASN A 90 6.71 -1.97 -5.12
CA ASN A 90 7.23 -1.69 -6.46
C ASN A 90 8.43 -2.59 -6.82
N ASP A 91 9.26 -2.95 -5.83
CA ASP A 91 10.35 -3.93 -6.01
C ASP A 91 9.84 -5.37 -6.20
N LEU A 92 8.65 -5.68 -5.67
CA LEU A 92 8.04 -7.01 -5.73
C LEU A 92 7.21 -7.28 -7.01
N VAL A 93 6.71 -6.23 -7.67
CA VAL A 93 5.81 -6.31 -8.85
C VAL A 93 6.55 -6.45 -10.18
#